data_AF-A0A0Q9MRT9-F1
#
_entry.id   AF-A0A0Q9MRT9-F1
#
_cell.length_a   1.000
_cell.length_b   1.000
_cell.length_c   1.000
_cell.angle_alpha   90.00
_cell.angle_beta   90.00
_cell.angle_gamma   90.00
#
_symmetry.space_group_name_H-M   'P 1'
#
loop_
_entity.id
_entity.type
_entity.pdbx_description
1 polymer ?
#
loop_
_entity_poly.entity_id
_entity_poly.type
_entity_poly.pdbx_seq_one_letter_code
_entity_poly.pdbx_strand_id
1 'polypeptide(L)'
;MTLAQMLLGAVLSALAAGVVAGFLRVRRIGVLLSVAGAALVMPLCWNSILNWTGATGLFSHDLPFALFPVSWQDTGSGVFTLAGAGMVLMLGSGRNDSPRRLAALAGAAAAAALVVDVYFY
;
A
#
# COMPACT_ATOMS: atom_id res chain seq x y z
N MET A 1 -8.84 -8.40 -13.53
CA MET A 1 -9.02 -7.06 -12.91
C MET A 1 -8.90 -6.01 -14.01
N THR A 2 -9.77 -5.00 -14.05
CA THR A 2 -9.70 -3.93 -15.06
C THR A 2 -8.74 -2.81 -14.63
N LEU A 3 -8.22 -2.03 -15.58
CA LEU A 3 -7.37 -0.87 -15.26
C LEU A 3 -8.09 0.16 -14.36
N ALA A 4 -9.39 0.38 -14.58
CA ALA A 4 -10.19 1.30 -13.79
C ALA A 4 -10.29 0.85 -12.32
N GLN A 5 -10.46 -0.46 -12.09
CA GLN A 5 -10.41 -1.05 -10.75
C GLN A 5 -9.04 -0.82 -10.10
N MET A 6 -7.95 -1.17 -10.78
CA MET A 6 -6.60 -0.97 -10.24
C MET A 6 -6.33 0.49 -9.84
N LEU A 7 -6.75 1.45 -10.67
CA LEU A 7 -6.57 2.87 -10.40
C LEU A 7 -7.41 3.35 -9.21
N LEU A 8 -8.67 2.94 -9.13
CA LEU A 8 -9.53 3.29 -8.00
C LEU A 8 -8.94 2.75 -6.69
N GLY A 9 -8.40 1.54 -6.68
CA GLY A 9 -7.82 0.91 -5.48
C GLY A 9 -6.54 1.58 -5.03
N ALA A 10 -5.70 1.94 -5.99
CA ALA A 10 -4.52 2.74 -5.75
C ALA A 10 -4.87 4.11 -5.14
N VAL A 11 -5.89 4.79 -5.67
CA VAL A 11 -6.33 6.09 -5.14
C VAL A 11 -6.89 5.97 -3.73
N LEU A 12 -7.73 4.97 -3.47
CA LEU A 12 -8.26 4.70 -2.13
C LEU A 12 -7.14 4.37 -1.13
N SER A 13 -6.15 3.56 -1.55
CA SER A 13 -4.97 3.23 -0.76
C SER A 13 -4.15 4.48 -0.40
N ALA A 14 -3.93 5.37 -1.37
CA ALA A 14 -3.23 6.63 -1.16
C ALA A 14 -3.96 7.54 -0.16
N LEU A 15 -5.28 7.67 -0.29
CA LEU A 15 -6.12 8.45 0.62
C LEU A 15 -6.10 7.85 2.04
N ALA A 16 -6.30 6.54 2.17
CA ALA A 16 -6.26 5.84 3.45
C ALA A 16 -4.90 6.01 4.14
N ALA A 17 -3.80 5.82 3.40
CA ALA A 17 -2.44 6.00 3.93
C ALA A 17 -2.19 7.45 4.38
N GLY A 18 -2.66 8.43 3.62
CA GLY A 18 -2.59 9.85 3.99
C GLY A 18 -3.35 10.16 5.28
N VAL A 19 -4.57 9.62 5.43
CA VAL A 19 -5.38 9.76 6.64
C VAL A 19 -4.68 9.13 7.85
N VAL A 20 -4.18 7.90 7.73
CA VAL A 20 -3.46 7.21 8.81
C VAL A 20 -2.19 7.98 9.20
N ALA A 21 -1.41 8.48 8.24
CA ALA A 21 -0.24 9.30 8.52
C ALA A 21 -0.61 10.63 9.21
N GLY A 22 -1.76 11.22 8.88
CA GLY A 22 -2.34 12.36 9.58
C GLY A 22 -2.64 12.06 11.05
N PHE A 23 -3.22 10.89 11.35
CA PHE A 23 -3.45 10.42 12.73
C PHE A 23 -2.13 10.19 13.49
N LEU A 24 -1.07 9.77 12.81
CA LEU A 24 0.29 9.71 13.35
C LEU A 24 0.96 11.09 13.49
N ARG A 25 0.19 12.18 13.38
CA ARG A 25 0.60 13.58 13.55
C ARG A 25 1.73 14.00 12.61
N VAL A 26 1.82 13.39 11.43
CA VAL A 26 2.76 13.82 10.39
C VAL A 26 2.26 15.13 9.78
N ARG A 27 3.06 16.19 9.90
CA ARG A 27 2.77 17.52 9.32
C ARG A 27 3.68 17.90 8.15
N ARG A 28 4.78 17.18 7.96
CA ARG A 28 5.71 17.43 6.85
C ARG A 28 5.10 16.90 5.57
N ILE A 29 4.74 17.80 4.66
CA ILE A 29 4.08 17.49 3.39
C ILE A 29 4.89 16.47 2.58
N GLY A 30 6.22 16.61 2.53
CA GLY A 30 7.07 15.65 1.82
C GLY A 30 6.92 14.21 2.32
N VAL A 31 6.77 14.01 3.63
CA VAL A 31 6.58 12.67 4.22
C VAL A 31 5.19 12.12 3.90
N LEU A 32 4.15 12.97 4.00
CA LEU A 32 2.79 12.59 3.63
C LEU A 32 2.68 12.18 2.16
N LEU A 33 3.30 12.96 1.27
CA LEU A 33 3.33 12.66 -0.16
C LEU A 33 4.11 11.38 -0.46
N SER A 34 5.21 11.10 0.26
CA SER A 34 5.93 9.84 0.13
C SER A 34 5.09 8.63 0.55
N VAL A 35 4.37 8.73 1.67
CA VAL A 35 3.49 7.66 2.17
C VAL A 35 2.32 7.42 1.20
N ALA A 36 1.60 8.48 0.83
CA ALA A 36 0.47 8.38 -0.09
C ALA A 36 0.90 7.94 -1.50
N GLY A 37 2.04 8.46 -1.98
CA GLY A 37 2.60 8.09 -3.28
C GLY A 37 3.05 6.64 -3.34
N ALA A 38 3.65 6.11 -2.26
CA ALA A 38 3.97 4.68 -2.19
C ALA A 38 2.71 3.81 -2.22
N ALA A 39 1.68 4.16 -1.42
CA ALA A 39 0.40 3.46 -1.40
C ALA A 39 -0.41 3.59 -2.70
N LEU A 40 -0.08 4.57 -3.56
CA LEU A 40 -0.62 4.69 -4.92
C LEU A 40 0.15 3.78 -5.89
N VAL A 41 1.47 3.93 -5.97
CA VAL A 41 2.27 3.35 -7.04
C VAL A 41 2.55 1.87 -6.81
N MET A 42 2.79 1.45 -5.56
CA MET A 42 3.22 0.09 -5.27
C MET A 42 2.13 -0.97 -5.53
N PRO A 43 0.85 -0.78 -5.16
CA PRO A 43 -0.22 -1.70 -5.56
C PRO A 43 -0.42 -1.76 -7.08
N LEU A 44 -0.21 -0.66 -7.80
CA LEU A 44 -0.26 -0.65 -9.26
C LEU A 44 0.87 -1.48 -9.86
N CYS A 45 2.09 -1.36 -9.34
CA CYS A 45 3.23 -2.17 -9.78
C CYS A 45 2.96 -3.66 -9.56
N TRP A 46 2.48 -4.04 -8.37
CA TRP A 46 2.16 -5.43 -8.05
C TRP A 46 1.07 -6.00 -8.96
N ASN A 47 -0.06 -5.30 -9.10
CA ASN A 47 -1.14 -5.74 -9.97
C ASN A 47 -0.73 -5.75 -11.44
N SER A 48 0.18 -4.88 -11.87
CA SER A 48 0.73 -4.92 -13.23
C SER A 48 1.56 -6.18 -13.48
N ILE A 49 2.36 -6.60 -12.51
CA ILE A 49 3.11 -7.86 -12.57
C ILE A 49 2.16 -9.06 -12.66
N LEU A 50 1.12 -9.11 -11.83
CA LEU A 50 0.13 -10.19 -11.86
C LEU A 50 -0.63 -10.25 -13.19
N ASN A 51 -1.07 -9.11 -13.71
CA ASN A 51 -1.73 -9.05 -15.02
C ASN A 51 -0.79 -9.48 -16.15
N TRP A 52 0.46 -9.02 -16.12
CA TRP A 52 1.45 -9.37 -17.16
C TRP A 52 1.81 -10.85 -17.15
N THR A 53 1.88 -11.46 -15.97
CA THR A 53 2.18 -12.88 -15.80
C THR A 53 0.96 -13.79 -15.96
N GLY A 54 -0.25 -13.23 -16.04
CA GLY A 54 -1.50 -13.99 -16.02
C GLY A 54 -1.79 -14.67 -14.69
N ALA A 55 -1.08 -14.31 -13.62
CA ALA A 55 -1.15 -14.97 -12.31
C ALA A 55 -2.30 -14.48 -11.42
N THR A 56 -3.09 -13.48 -11.84
CA THR A 56 -4.18 -12.91 -11.03
C THR A 56 -5.10 -13.99 -10.46
N GLY A 57 -5.56 -14.94 -11.28
CA GLY A 57 -6.46 -16.00 -10.84
C GLY A 57 -5.84 -16.97 -9.81
N LEU A 58 -4.51 -17.11 -9.77
CA LEU A 58 -3.81 -17.98 -8.82
C LEU A 58 -3.61 -17.30 -7.45
N PHE A 59 -3.59 -15.97 -7.42
CA PHE A 59 -3.27 -15.18 -6.22
C PHE A 59 -4.50 -14.56 -5.55
N SER A 60 -5.61 -14.39 -6.27
CA SER A 60 -6.88 -13.81 -5.78
C SER A 60 -7.79 -14.85 -5.11
N HIS A 61 -7.22 -15.76 -4.33
CA HIS A 61 -7.98 -16.72 -3.53
C HIS A 61 -8.04 -16.27 -2.08
N ASP A 62 -9.22 -15.84 -1.66
CA ASP A 62 -9.43 -15.33 -0.32
C ASP A 62 -9.41 -16.44 0.73
N LEU A 63 -8.84 -16.11 1.89
CA LEU A 63 -8.97 -16.92 3.09
C LEU A 63 -10.47 -17.08 3.42
N PRO A 64 -10.95 -18.30 3.79
CA PRO A 64 -12.33 -18.52 4.20
C PRO A 64 -12.61 -17.99 5.62
N PHE A 65 -12.30 -16.72 5.86
CA PHE A 65 -12.50 -16.01 7.11
C PHE A 65 -13.20 -14.68 6.83
N ALA A 66 -14.50 -14.64 7.06
CA ALA A 66 -15.36 -13.54 6.61
C ALA A 66 -14.98 -12.15 7.16
N LEU A 67 -14.33 -12.06 8.33
CA LEU A 67 -13.92 -10.78 8.88
C LEU A 67 -12.67 -10.21 8.21
N PHE A 68 -11.81 -11.06 7.65
CA PHE A 68 -10.58 -10.65 6.97
C PHE A 68 -10.26 -11.64 5.84
N PRO A 69 -11.01 -11.57 4.71
CA PRO A 69 -10.90 -12.50 3.59
C PRO A 69 -9.66 -12.17 2.74
N VAL A 70 -8.47 -12.24 3.34
CA VAL A 70 -7.23 -11.86 2.68
C VAL A 70 -6.75 -12.91 1.69
N SER A 71 -6.26 -12.47 0.54
CA SER A 71 -5.63 -13.30 -0.49
C SER A 71 -4.12 -13.06 -0.57
N TRP A 72 -3.44 -13.89 -1.37
CA TRP A 72 -2.02 -13.66 -1.69
C TRP A 72 -1.82 -12.42 -2.55
N GLN A 73 -2.82 -12.06 -3.36
CA GLN A 73 -2.80 -10.83 -4.13
C GLN A 73 -2.80 -9.60 -3.22
N ASP A 74 -3.65 -9.57 -2.19
CA ASP A 74 -3.72 -8.44 -1.25
C ASP A 74 -2.44 -8.31 -0.42
N THR A 75 -1.92 -9.47 0.01
CA THR A 75 -0.65 -9.56 0.74
C THR A 75 0.48 -8.95 -0.08
N GLY A 76 0.51 -9.23 -1.40
CA GLY A 76 1.48 -8.63 -2.31
C GLY A 76 1.38 -7.09 -2.36
N SER A 77 0.18 -6.52 -2.43
CA SER A 77 -0.02 -5.06 -2.39
C SER A 77 0.51 -4.45 -1.09
N GLY A 78 0.26 -5.09 0.05
CA GLY A 78 0.79 -4.66 1.34
C GLY A 78 2.32 -4.70 1.39
N VAL A 79 2.94 -5.82 0.97
CA VAL A 79 4.40 -6.01 0.98
C VAL A 79 5.10 -5.04 0.03
N PHE A 80 4.59 -4.87 -1.20
CA PHE A 80 5.14 -3.90 -2.15
C PHE A 80 5.05 -2.48 -1.59
N THR A 81 3.91 -2.12 -0.98
CA THR A 81 3.73 -0.81 -0.36
C THR A 81 4.69 -0.59 0.80
N LEU A 82 4.91 -1.61 1.65
CA LEU A 82 5.87 -1.55 2.75
C LEU A 82 7.29 -1.28 2.24
N ALA A 83 7.72 -2.04 1.23
CA ALA A 83 9.05 -1.91 0.64
C ALA A 83 9.22 -0.54 -0.03
N GLY A 84 8.27 -0.13 -0.87
CA GLY A 84 8.33 1.15 -1.57
C GLY A 84 8.27 2.35 -0.63
N ALA A 85 7.38 2.33 0.37
CA ALA A 85 7.30 3.39 1.38
C ALA A 85 8.59 3.46 2.20
N GLY A 86 9.13 2.32 2.62
CA GLY A 86 10.42 2.24 3.32
C GLY A 86 11.54 2.88 2.52
N MET A 87 11.69 2.49 1.25
CA MET A 87 12.71 3.03 0.35
C MET A 87 12.57 4.55 0.15
N VAL A 88 11.38 5.04 -0.21
CA VAL A 88 11.14 6.47 -0.48
C VAL A 88 11.34 7.31 0.77
N LEU A 89 10.91 6.82 1.94
CA LEU A 89 11.07 7.53 3.20
C LEU A 89 12.54 7.56 3.65
N MET A 90 13.25 6.43 3.59
CA MET A 90 14.66 6.32 4.00
C MET A 90 15.60 7.12 3.09
N LEU A 91 15.37 7.10 1.78
CA LEU A 91 16.22 7.79 0.80
C LEU A 91 15.80 9.24 0.56
N GLY A 92 14.56 9.60 0.90
CA GLY A 92 13.96 10.88 0.56
C GLY A 92 13.54 11.71 1.76
N SER A 93 12.23 11.91 1.90
CA SER A 93 11.63 12.90 2.79
C SER A 93 11.81 12.62 4.29
N GLY A 94 12.13 11.38 4.66
CA GLY A 94 12.34 10.91 6.02
C GLY A 94 13.79 10.57 6.36
N ARG A 95 14.77 10.85 5.49
CA ARG A 95 16.19 10.44 5.65
C ARG A 95 16.85 10.82 6.98
N ASN A 96 16.36 11.86 7.64
CA ASN A 96 16.88 12.38 8.90
C ASN A 96 16.04 11.96 10.12
N ASP A 97 15.00 11.15 9.93
CA ASP A 97 14.16 10.66 11.03
C ASP A 97 14.73 9.38 11.64
N SER A 98 14.22 9.05 12.83
CA SER A 98 14.56 7.78 13.47
C SER A 98 14.04 6.58 12.66
N PRO A 99 14.81 5.48 12.57
CA PRO A 99 14.37 4.27 11.86
C PRO A 99 13.02 3.73 12.34
N ARG A 100 12.75 3.82 13.66
CA ARG A 100 11.46 3.42 14.25
C ARG A 100 10.29 4.20 13.65
N ARG A 101 10.46 5.50 13.44
CA ARG A 101 9.41 6.36 12.85
C ARG A 101 9.17 6.00 11.39
N LEU A 102 10.23 5.77 10.63
CA LEU A 102 10.12 5.39 9.22
C LEU A 102 9.44 4.03 9.07
N ALA A 103 9.82 3.05 9.89
CA ALA A 103 9.18 1.74 9.93
C ALA A 103 7.69 1.83 10.27
N ALA A 104 7.31 2.67 11.26
CA ALA A 104 5.91 2.88 11.62
C ALA A 104 5.10 3.51 10.47
N LEU A 105 5.68 4.47 9.75
CA LEU A 105 5.01 5.11 8.60
C LEU A 105 4.89 4.18 7.40
N ALA A 106 5.94 3.41 7.09
CA ALA A 106 5.89 2.41 6.03
C ALA A 106 4.90 1.29 6.36
N GLY A 107 4.88 0.83 7.61
CA GLY A 107 3.91 -0.15 8.11
C GLY A 107 2.47 0.37 8.04
N ALA A 108 2.24 1.63 8.41
CA ALA A 108 0.94 2.28 8.27
C ALA A 108 0.48 2.38 6.81
N ALA A 109 1.39 2.73 5.89
CA ALA A 109 1.09 2.77 4.45
C ALA A 109 0.72 1.37 3.92
N ALA A 110 1.49 0.35 4.30
CA ALA A 110 1.27 -1.03 3.93
C ALA A 110 -0.05 -1.58 4.46
N ALA A 111 -0.37 -1.30 5.73
CA ALA A 111 -1.63 -1.68 6.34
C ALA A 111 -2.82 -1.00 5.65
N ALA A 112 -2.71 0.28 5.31
CA ALA A 112 -3.74 0.99 4.58
C ALA A 112 -3.99 0.38 3.19
N ALA A 113 -2.92 0.10 2.43
CA ALA A 113 -3.04 -0.54 1.13
C ALA A 113 -3.65 -1.95 1.22
N LEU A 114 -3.19 -2.76 2.18
CA LEU A 114 -3.72 -4.12 2.40
C LEU A 114 -5.22 -4.09 2.75
N VAL A 115 -5.62 -3.24 3.69
CA VAL A 115 -7.03 -3.12 4.10
C VAL A 115 -7.90 -2.64 2.94
N VAL A 116 -7.42 -1.70 2.14
CA VAL A 116 -8.17 -1.24 0.96
C VAL A 116 -8.32 -2.36 -0.06
N ASP A 117 -7.27 -3.13 -0.32
CA ASP A 117 -7.34 -4.25 -1.27
C ASP A 117 -8.35 -5.31 -0.79
N VAL A 118 -8.23 -5.78 0.45
CA VAL A 118 -9.09 -6.85 1.02
C VAL A 118 -10.59 -6.52 0.99
N TYR A 119 -10.99 -5.25 1.13
CA TYR A 119 -12.40 -4.89 1.25
C TYR A 119 -13.00 -4.17 0.04
N PHE A 120 -12.17 -3.65 -0.87
CA PHE A 120 -12.63 -2.86 -2.01
C PHE A 120 -12.26 -3.47 -3.36
N TYR A 121 -11.51 -4.58 -3.40
CA TYR A 121 -11.06 -5.26 -4.62
C TYR A 121 -11.36 -6.75 -4.65
#